data_AF-A0A3C1PVI3-F1
#
_entry.id   AF-A0A3C1PVI3-F1
#
_cell.length_a   1.000
_cell.length_b   1.000
_cell.length_c   1.000
_cell.angle_alpha   90.00
_cell.angle_beta   90.00
_cell.angle_gamma   90.00
#
_symmetry.space_group_name_H-M   'P 1'
#
loop_
_entity.id
_entity.type
_entity.pdbx_description
1 polymer ?
#
loop_
_entity_poly.entity_id
_entity_poly.type
_entity_poly.pdbx_seq_one_letter_code
_entity_poly.pdbx_strand_id
1 'polypeptide(L)' 'MNAELKCPFMHGSTTTPVTGTQNKDWWPNQLNLDILRQHDQKSNPVAEVDYTEKVKKLNLAAVKAEIKKVMRDSQDWWPA' A
#
# COMPACT_ATOMS: atom_id res chain seq x y z
N MET A 1 -3.15 4.85 30.41
CA MET A 1 -3.66 4.28 29.15
C MET A 1 -2.76 4.77 28.03
N ASN A 2 -1.85 3.93 27.54
CA ASN A 2 -1.19 4.07 26.23
C ASN A 2 -0.46 2.75 25.98
N ALA A 3 -1.23 1.75 25.52
CA ALA A 3 -0.66 0.62 24.84
C ALA A 3 -0.28 1.11 23.44
N GLU A 4 0.89 1.73 23.34
CA GLU A 4 1.51 2.01 22.04
C GLU A 4 1.59 0.70 21.26
N LEU A 5 1.21 0.73 19.99
CA LEU A 5 1.09 -0.39 19.05
C LEU A 5 2.44 -1.07 18.76
N LYS A 6 3.14 -1.56 19.79
CA LYS A 6 4.30 -2.46 19.65
C LYS A 6 3.77 -3.86 19.41
N CYS A 7 3.87 -4.31 18.16
CA CYS A 7 3.48 -5.64 17.76
C CYS A 7 4.25 -6.67 18.62
N PRO A 8 3.57 -7.49 19.45
CA PRO A 8 4.22 -8.36 20.43
C PRO A 8 4.86 -9.61 19.79
N PHE A 9 4.57 -9.86 18.51
CA PHE A 9 5.17 -10.95 17.72
C PHE A 9 6.02 -10.34 16.61
N MET A 10 7.32 -10.65 16.64
CA MET A 10 8.29 -10.27 15.61
C MET A 10 8.02 -11.04 14.31
N HIS A 11 6.94 -10.71 13.59
CA HIS A 11 6.82 -11.06 12.18
C HIS A 11 7.75 -10.12 11.42
N GLY A 12 8.88 -10.65 10.95
CA GLY A 12 9.88 -9.92 10.20
C GLY A 12 9.28 -9.31 8.93
N SER A 13 8.86 -8.05 9.03
CA SER A 13 8.71 -7.17 7.89
C SER A 13 10.01 -6.38 7.72
N THR A 14 10.55 -6.38 6.50
CA THR A 14 11.74 -5.60 6.10
C THR A 14 11.58 -4.08 6.33
N THR A 15 10.37 -3.60 6.68
CA THR A 15 10.06 -2.18 6.92
C THR A 15 10.11 -1.74 8.38
N THR A 16 10.11 -2.66 9.35
CA THR A 16 10.55 -2.34 10.71
C THR A 16 12.04 -2.61 10.76
N PRO A 17 12.90 -1.58 10.82
CA PRO A 17 14.31 -1.85 10.98
C PRO A 17 14.46 -2.64 12.29
N VAL A 18 15.07 -3.81 12.20
CA VAL A 18 15.54 -4.63 13.33
C VAL A 18 16.61 -3.87 14.14
N THR A 19 16.92 -2.63 13.77
CA THR A 19 18.04 -1.82 14.22
C THR A 19 17.54 -0.63 15.08
N GLY A 20 17.36 -0.88 16.38
CA GLY A 20 17.49 0.12 17.44
C GLY A 20 16.65 1.40 17.36
N THR A 21 16.98 2.32 18.27
CA THR A 21 16.36 3.65 18.40
C THR A 21 16.68 4.49 17.16
N GLN A 22 15.66 5.06 16.52
CA GLN A 22 15.76 5.91 15.34
C GLN A 22 15.83 7.39 15.72
N ASN A 23 16.24 8.26 14.79
CA ASN A 23 16.32 9.71 15.02
C ASN A 23 14.99 10.32 15.49
N LYS A 24 13.86 9.82 15.00
CA LYS A 24 12.52 10.25 15.43
C LYS A 24 12.19 9.91 16.89
N ASP A 25 12.84 8.87 17.44
CA ASP A 25 12.65 8.47 18.83
C ASP A 25 13.46 9.38 19.77
N TRP A 26 14.61 9.90 19.30
CA TRP A 26 15.45 10.86 20.03
C TRP A 26 14.90 12.29 19.94
N TRP A 27 14.37 12.69 18.79
CA TRP A 27 13.82 14.03 18.54
C TRP A 27 12.39 13.96 18.00
N PRO A 28 11.40 13.70 18.87
CA PRO A 28 10.01 13.49 18.45
C PRO A 28 9.35 14.71 17.79
N ASN A 29 9.87 15.92 18.05
CA ASN A 29 9.38 17.18 17.47
C ASN A 29 10.22 17.67 16.27
N GLN A 30 11.12 16.84 15.72
CA GLN A 30 11.91 17.21 14.55
C GLN A 30 11.00 17.38 13.31
N LEU A 31 11.31 18.37 12.47
CA LEU A 31 10.61 18.57 11.20
C LEU A 31 10.71 17.30 10.33
N ASN A 32 9.56 16.72 9.98
CA ASN A 32 9.50 15.51 9.18
C ASN A 32 9.62 15.81 7.68
N LEU A 33 10.76 15.46 7.09
CA LEU A 33 11.02 15.59 5.66
C LEU A 33 10.70 14.30 4.87
N ASP A 34 10.29 13.21 5.54
CA ASP A 34 9.92 11.96 4.88
C ASP A 34 8.78 12.15 3.89
N ILE A 35 7.88 13.10 4.14
CA ILE A 35 6.75 13.41 3.26
C ILE A 35 7.19 13.84 1.86
N LEU A 36 8.37 14.46 1.74
CA LEU A 36 8.86 15.00 0.47
C LEU A 36 9.48 13.93 -0.43
N ARG A 37 9.77 12.75 0.13
CA ARG A 37 10.29 11.59 -0.60
C ARG A 37 9.24 10.49 -0.80
N GLN A 38 7.99 10.73 -0.40
CA GLN A 38 6.90 9.79 -0.66
C GLN A 38 6.60 9.75 -2.16
N HIS A 39 6.33 8.55 -2.69
CA HIS A 39 5.95 8.31 -4.09
C HIS A 39 7.02 8.68 -5.14
N ASP A 40 8.30 8.49 -4.84
CA ASP A 40 9.38 8.60 -5.84
C ASP A 40 9.20 7.56 -6.97
N GLN A 41 9.58 7.94 -8.19
CA GLN A 41 9.58 7.09 -9.40
C GLN A 41 10.38 5.78 -9.19
N LYS A 42 11.45 5.82 -8.39
CA LYS A 42 12.27 4.63 -8.08
C LYS A 42 11.50 3.53 -7.35
N SER A 43 10.48 3.93 -6.58
CA SER A 43 9.63 3.01 -5.82
C SER A 43 8.38 2.60 -6.62
N ASN A 44 8.17 3.16 -7.82
CA ASN A 44 7.06 2.81 -8.67
C ASN A 44 7.40 1.55 -9.49
N PRO A 45 6.65 0.44 -9.35
CA PRO A 45 6.90 -0.78 -10.13
C PRO A 45 6.50 -0.63 -11.61
N VAL A 46 5.71 0.39 -11.94
CA VAL A 46 5.30 0.68 -13.31
C VAL A 46 6.18 1.80 -13.85
N ALA A 47 6.72 1.62 -15.06
CA ALA A 47 7.47 2.65 -15.77
C ALA A 47 6.61 3.90 -16.06
N GLU A 48 7.20 4.93 -16.67
CA GLU A 48 6.50 6.17 -17.07
C GLU A 48 5.34 5.89 -18.04
N VAL A 49 4.18 5.62 -17.47
CA VAL A 49 2.95 5.31 -18.20
C VAL A 49 1.94 6.40 -17.86
N ASP A 50 1.35 7.00 -18.90
CA ASP A 50 0.16 7.82 -18.74
C ASP A 50 -1.04 6.92 -18.44
N TYR A 51 -1.37 6.80 -17.16
CA TYR A 51 -2.50 6.00 -16.69
C TYR A 51 -3.84 6.50 -17.25
N THR A 52 -3.98 7.81 -17.48
CA THR A 52 -5.20 8.41 -18.01
C THR A 52 -5.47 7.91 -19.44
N GLU A 53 -4.43 7.89 -20.29
CA GLU A 53 -4.53 7.39 -21.66
C GLU A 53 -4.79 5.87 -21.71
N LYS A 54 -4.23 5.11 -20.76
CA LYS A 54 -4.52 3.66 -20.66
C LYS A 54 -5.98 3.41 -20.28
N VAL A 55 -6.52 4.17 -19.33
CA VAL A 55 -7.92 4.03 -18.89
C VAL A 55 -8.89 4.44 -19.99
N LYS A 56 -8.59 5.46 -20.80
CA LYS A 56 -9.44 5.84 -21.94
C LYS A 56 -9.58 4.73 -22.98
N LYS A 57 -8.54 3.89 -23.16
CA LYS A 57 -8.55 2.74 -24.08
C LYS A 57 -9.20 1.50 -23.48
N LEU A 58 -9.55 1.50 -22.20
CA LEU A 58 -10.11 0.36 -21.50
C LEU A 58 -11.58 0.16 -21.88
N ASN A 59 -11.98 -1.09 -22.16
CA ASN A 59 -13.38 -1.43 -22.37
C ASN A 59 -14.14 -1.47 -21.03
N LEU A 60 -14.69 -0.32 -20.63
CA LEU A 60 -15.44 -0.17 -19.38
C LEU A 60 -16.71 -1.03 -19.32
N ALA A 61 -17.34 -1.33 -20.46
CA ALA A 61 -18.53 -2.18 -20.50
C ALA A 61 -18.19 -3.63 -20.13
N ALA A 62 -17.10 -4.16 -20.68
CA ALA A 62 -16.60 -5.50 -20.34
C ALA A 62 -16.20 -5.58 -18.86
N VAL A 63 -15.46 -4.60 -18.34
CA VAL A 63 -15.05 -4.56 -16.93
C VAL A 63 -16.26 -4.58 -16.00
N LYS A 64 -17.27 -3.75 -16.27
CA LYS A 64 -18.51 -3.73 -15.46
C LYS A 64 -19.28 -5.05 -15.52
N ALA A 65 -19.30 -5.71 -16.68
CA ALA A 65 -19.96 -7.00 -16.83
C ALA A 65 -19.24 -8.09 -16.03
N GLU A 66 -17.90 -8.15 -16.12
CA GLU A 66 -17.09 -9.12 -15.38
C GLU A 66 -17.18 -8.89 -13.86
N ILE A 67 -17.21 -7.64 -13.39
CA ILE A 67 -17.44 -7.36 -11.95
C ILE A 67 -18.79 -7.94 -11.50
N LYS A 68 -19.87 -7.76 -12.27
CA LYS A 68 -21.19 -8.33 -11.93
C LYS A 68 -21.20 -9.87 -11.91
N LYS A 69 -20.33 -10.49 -12.70
CA LYS A 69 -20.14 -11.94 -12.72
C LYS A 69 -19.38 -12.39 -11.48
N VAL A 70 -18.26 -11.74 -11.14
CA VAL A 70 -17.48 -12.02 -9.93
C VAL A 70 -18.33 -11.92 -8.66
N MET A 71 -19.24 -10.95 -8.58
CA MET A 71 -20.19 -10.82 -7.46
C MET A 71 -21.11 -12.04 -7.26
N ARG A 72 -21.23 -12.92 -8.25
CA ARG A 72 -22.05 -14.14 -8.20
C ARG A 72 -21.21 -15.42 -8.27
N ASP A 73 -19.89 -15.28 -8.38
CA ASP A 73 -18.95 -16.39 -8.54
C ASP A 73 -18.27 -16.65 -7.20
N SER A 74 -18.97 -17.38 -6.34
CA SER A 74 -18.51 -17.75 -5.00
C SER A 74 -17.21 -18.54 -5.09
N GLN A 75 -16.22 -18.16 -4.28
CA GLN A 75 -14.95 -18.87 -4.21
C GLN A 75 -14.91 -19.72 -2.94
N ASP A 76 -14.44 -20.96 -3.03
CA ASP A 76 -14.45 -21.89 -1.88
C ASP A 76 -13.64 -21.38 -0.68
N TRP A 77 -12.61 -20.57 -0.92
CA TRP A 77 -11.78 -19.95 0.12
C TRP A 77 -12.42 -18.72 0.77
N TRP A 78 -13.43 -18.13 0.13
CA TRP A 78 -14.24 -17.03 0.68
C TRP A 78 -15.63 -17.04 0.04
N PRO A 79 -16.57 -17.83 0.60
CA PRO A 79 -17.91 -17.95 0.05
C PRO A 79 -18.65 -16.62 0.04
N ALA A 80 -19.46 -16.41 -1.00
CA ALA A 80 -20.27 -15.20 -1.18
C ALA A 80 -21.40 -15.06 -0.14
#